data_AF-A0A7Y3URG0-F1
#
_entry.id   AF-A0A7Y3URG0-F1
#
_cell.length_a   1.000
_cell.length_b   1.000
_cell.length_c   1.000
_cell.angle_alpha   90.00
_cell.angle_beta   90.00
_cell.angle_gamma   90.00
#
_symmetry.space_group_name_H-M   'P 1'
#
loop_
_entity.id
_entity.type
_entity.pdbx_description
1 polymer ?
#
loop_
_entity_poly.entity_id
_entity_poly.type
_entity_poly.pdbx_seq_one_letter_code
_entity_poly.pdbx_strand_id
1 'polypeptide(L)'
;MSTLDINLLVTHNAGVVRFEGDKDRRDLLKLFEHAVILEFIRGIRSLNEDYKLYYYWRTAGGAEVDCVIETGALLIPIEMKASSRVTLSDVRGLLSFINSYEGKTEQVFVVTNGRVSEKLSDMIPVIPWKYL
;
A
#
# COMPACT_ATOMS: atom_id res chain seq x y z
N MET A 1 5.08 8.48 -19.87
CA MET A 1 4.13 8.29 -18.75
C MET A 1 4.31 6.88 -18.25
N SER A 2 5.24 6.68 -17.31
CA SER A 2 5.51 5.37 -16.74
C SER A 2 4.48 5.10 -15.65
N THR A 3 3.57 4.17 -15.90
CA THR A 3 2.82 3.48 -14.86
C THR A 3 3.85 2.85 -13.91
N LEU A 4 3.74 3.12 -12.60
CA LEU A 4 4.52 2.40 -11.59
C LEU A 4 4.14 0.92 -11.68
N ASP A 5 4.93 0.13 -12.41
CA ASP A 5 4.74 -1.31 -12.42
C ASP A 5 5.15 -1.84 -11.05
N ILE A 6 4.20 -2.41 -10.32
CA ILE A 6 4.47 -2.99 -9.01
C ILE A 6 5.57 -4.05 -9.11
N ASN A 7 5.68 -4.75 -10.24
CA ASN A 7 6.72 -5.74 -10.47
C ASN A 7 8.14 -5.12 -10.52
N LEU A 8 8.27 -3.83 -10.78
CA LEU A 8 9.54 -3.11 -10.70
C LEU A 8 9.92 -2.72 -9.26
N LEU A 9 8.95 -2.65 -8.34
CA LEU A 9 9.23 -2.54 -6.89
C LEU A 9 9.71 -3.90 -6.32
N VAL A 10 9.24 -5.02 -6.91
CA VAL A 10 9.60 -6.40 -6.52
C VAL A 10 11.02 -6.79 -6.94
N THR A 11 12.01 -6.25 -6.23
CA THR A 11 13.35 -6.84 -6.30
C THR A 11 13.35 -8.17 -5.53
N HIS A 12 13.62 -9.27 -6.23
CA HIS A 12 13.60 -10.63 -5.71
C HIS A 12 14.52 -10.80 -4.49
N ASN A 13 13.96 -10.64 -3.29
CA ASN A 13 14.45 -11.28 -2.07
C ASN A 13 13.33 -11.21 -1.03
N ALA A 14 12.51 -12.26 -0.99
CA ALA A 14 11.54 -12.49 0.06
C ALA A 14 12.27 -12.77 1.39
N GLY A 15 12.75 -11.72 2.05
CA GLY A 15 13.11 -11.76 3.44
C GLY A 15 11.83 -12.04 4.23
N VAL A 16 11.60 -13.29 4.61
CA VAL A 16 10.44 -13.65 5.42
C VAL A 16 10.66 -13.06 6.81
N VAL A 17 10.14 -11.86 7.07
CA VAL A 17 10.03 -11.33 8.43
C VAL A 17 8.98 -12.17 9.13
N ARG A 18 9.43 -13.15 9.92
CA ARG A 18 8.57 -13.89 10.85
C ARG A 18 8.44 -13.05 12.11
N PHE A 19 7.24 -12.56 12.36
CA PHE A 19 6.91 -11.97 13.65
C PHE A 19 6.67 -13.11 14.65
N GLU A 20 7.74 -13.65 15.24
CA GLU A 20 7.68 -14.62 16.34
C GLU A 20 7.97 -13.92 17.67
N GLY A 21 7.07 -14.08 18.64
CA GLY A 21 7.17 -13.52 19.98
C GLY A 21 5.80 -13.26 20.61
N ASP A 22 5.74 -13.29 21.94
CA ASP A 22 4.56 -12.97 22.75
C ASP A 22 4.28 -11.45 22.71
N LYS A 23 3.89 -10.95 21.54
CA LYS A 23 3.60 -9.53 21.28
C LYS A 23 2.09 -9.31 21.24
N ASP A 24 1.62 -8.20 21.80
CA ASP A 24 0.22 -7.77 21.66
C ASP A 24 -0.11 -7.70 20.16
N ARG A 25 -1.33 -8.11 19.80
CA ARG A 25 -1.84 -8.09 18.42
C ARG A 25 -1.62 -6.72 17.77
N ARG A 26 -1.73 -5.64 18.56
CA ARG A 26 -1.50 -4.26 18.08
C ARG A 26 -0.06 -4.01 17.64
N ASP A 27 0.92 -4.59 18.32
CA ASP A 27 2.33 -4.43 17.94
C ASP A 27 2.63 -5.19 16.65
N LEU A 28 2.00 -6.36 16.46
CA LEU A 28 2.11 -7.13 15.22
C LEU A 28 1.54 -6.37 14.01
N LEU A 29 0.43 -5.64 14.19
CA LEU A 29 -0.14 -4.80 13.13
C LEU A 29 0.82 -3.68 12.72
N LYS A 30 1.36 -2.94 13.69
CA LYS A 30 2.32 -1.86 13.42
C LYS A 30 3.60 -2.36 12.75
N LEU A 31 4.07 -3.55 13.15
CA LEU A 31 5.25 -4.16 12.54
C LEU A 31 4.99 -4.58 11.09
N PHE A 32 3.78 -5.06 10.78
CA PHE A 32 3.38 -5.35 9.41
C PHE A 32 3.35 -4.08 8.55
N GLU A 33 2.67 -3.02 9.02
CA GLU A 33 2.63 -1.72 8.33
C GLU A 33 4.05 -1.18 8.08
N HIS A 34 4.89 -1.22 9.11
CA HIS A 34 6.28 -0.79 9.00
C HIS A 34 7.08 -1.62 7.99
N ALA A 35 6.91 -2.94 7.96
CA ALA A 35 7.60 -3.81 6.99
C ALA A 35 7.17 -3.49 5.56
N VAL A 36 5.87 -3.31 5.31
CA VAL A 36 5.35 -2.91 3.99
C VAL A 36 5.92 -1.57 3.55
N ILE A 37 5.97 -0.58 4.45
CA ILE A 37 6.58 0.73 4.19
C ILE A 37 8.05 0.58 3.76
N LEU A 38 8.82 -0.25 4.46
CA LEU A 38 10.23 -0.46 4.13
C LEU A 38 10.41 -1.05 2.73
N GLU A 39 9.55 -1.97 2.31
CA GLU A 39 9.60 -2.50 0.94
C GLU A 39 9.29 -1.42 -0.10
N PHE A 40 8.29 -0.56 0.13
CA PHE A 40 8.05 0.59 -0.77
C PHE A 40 9.24 1.54 -0.84
N ILE A 41 9.87 1.86 0.28
CA ILE A 41 11.08 2.70 0.29
C ILE A 41 12.22 2.03 -0.50
N ARG A 42 12.39 0.72 -0.34
CA ARG A 42 13.42 -0.06 -1.07
C ARG A 42 13.17 -0.01 -2.57
N GLY A 43 11.94 -0.26 -3.00
CA GLY A 43 11.57 -0.22 -4.42
C GLY A 43 11.64 1.19 -5.01
N ILE A 44 11.17 2.22 -4.30
CA ILE A 44 11.31 3.62 -4.77
C ILE A 44 12.78 3.98 -4.98
N ARG A 45 13.66 3.58 -4.04
CA ARG A 45 15.10 3.82 -4.15
C ARG A 45 15.76 3.04 -5.28
N SER A 46 15.27 1.85 -5.62
CA SER A 46 15.84 1.05 -6.72
C SER A 46 15.48 1.62 -8.10
N LEU A 47 14.33 2.28 -8.21
CA LEU A 47 13.87 2.91 -9.46
C LEU A 47 14.69 4.15 -9.84
N ASN A 48 15.41 4.76 -8.88
CA ASN A 48 16.20 5.98 -9.09
C ASN A 48 15.38 7.16 -9.68
N GLU A 49 14.10 7.22 -9.31
CA GLU A 49 13.13 8.26 -9.69
C GLU A 49 12.86 9.19 -8.48
N ASP A 50 12.40 10.42 -8.73
CA ASP A 50 12.02 11.39 -7.67
C ASP A 50 10.62 11.10 -7.09
N TYR A 51 10.38 9.86 -6.67
CA TYR A 51 9.12 9.46 -6.04
C TYR A 51 9.15 9.75 -4.55
N LYS A 52 8.06 10.31 -4.04
CA LYS A 52 7.92 10.68 -2.63
C LYS A 52 6.88 9.80 -1.96
N LEU A 53 7.24 9.23 -0.81
CA LEU A 53 6.33 8.47 0.03
C LEU A 53 5.86 9.37 1.18
N TYR A 54 4.56 9.69 1.20
CA TYR A 54 3.92 10.40 2.28
C TYR A 54 3.19 9.41 3.20
N TYR A 55 3.35 9.61 4.50
CA TYR A 55 2.66 8.82 5.51
C TYR A 55 1.37 9.51 5.91
N TYR A 56 0.33 8.71 6.15
CA TYR A 56 -0.86 9.11 6.87
C TYR A 56 -1.57 10.33 6.25
N TRP A 57 -2.33 10.07 5.18
CA TRP A 57 -3.21 11.06 4.61
C TRP A 57 -4.56 11.03 5.33
N ARG A 58 -5.09 12.20 5.70
CA ARG A 58 -6.40 12.31 6.36
C ARG A 58 -7.18 13.54 5.89
N THR A 59 -8.48 13.38 5.71
CA THR A 59 -9.40 14.52 5.45
C THR A 59 -10.00 15.08 6.73
N ALA A 60 -10.52 16.31 6.65
CA ALA A 60 -11.36 16.88 7.72
C ALA A 60 -12.61 16.02 8.01
N GLY A 61 -13.12 15.30 7.01
CA GLY A 61 -14.22 14.35 7.14
C GLY A 61 -13.86 13.02 7.81
N GLY A 62 -12.59 12.83 8.20
CA GLY A 62 -12.12 11.66 8.93
C GLY A 62 -11.77 10.44 8.08
N ALA A 63 -11.82 10.53 6.75
CA ALA A 63 -11.27 9.49 5.88
C ALA A 63 -9.74 9.48 5.94
N GLU A 64 -9.15 8.29 6.00
CA GLU A 64 -7.71 8.07 6.15
C GLU A 64 -7.19 7.14 5.05
N VAL A 65 -5.92 7.31 4.68
CA VAL A 65 -5.15 6.36 3.86
C VAL A 65 -3.77 6.21 4.50
N ASP A 66 -3.29 4.98 4.62
CA ASP A 66 -2.06 4.66 5.36
C ASP A 66 -0.82 5.33 4.76
N CYS A 67 -0.68 5.29 3.42
CA CYS A 67 0.36 6.05 2.73
C CYS A 67 -0.01 6.41 1.29
N VAL A 68 0.73 7.36 0.73
CA VAL A 68 0.56 7.83 -0.64
C VAL A 68 1.93 7.95 -1.30
N ILE A 69 2.08 7.37 -2.49
CA ILE A 69 3.25 7.61 -3.34
C ILE A 69 2.90 8.70 -4.34
N GLU A 70 3.70 9.76 -4.37
CA GLU A 70 3.66 10.78 -5.42
C GLU A 70 4.71 10.45 -6.48
N THR A 71 4.24 10.25 -7.71
CA THR A 71 5.08 9.99 -8.89
C THR A 71 4.92 11.15 -9.88
N GLY A 72 5.63 12.25 -9.64
CA GLY A 72 5.55 13.47 -10.46
C GLY A 72 4.14 14.09 -10.44
N ALA A 73 3.31 13.75 -11.42
CA ALA A 73 1.94 14.29 -11.55
C ALA A 73 0.85 13.42 -10.91
N LEU A 74 1.16 12.16 -10.59
CA LEU A 74 0.20 11.18 -10.10
C LEU A 74 0.37 10.90 -8.60
N LEU A 75 -0.75 10.55 -7.96
CA LEU A 75 -0.86 10.15 -6.58
C LEU A 75 -1.42 8.73 -6.50
N ILE A 76 -0.67 7.84 -5.88
CA ILE A 76 -0.99 6.42 -5.72
C ILE A 76 -1.26 6.18 -4.23
N PRO A 77 -2.54 6.12 -3.82
CA PRO A 77 -2.89 5.80 -2.44
C PRO A 77 -2.75 4.30 -2.17
N ILE A 78 -2.29 3.98 -0.97
CA ILE A 78 -2.02 2.62 -0.53
C ILE A 78 -2.67 2.39 0.84
N GLU A 79 -3.42 1.30 0.92
CA GLU A 79 -4.03 0.81 2.16
C GLU A 79 -3.32 -0.49 2.59
N MET A 80 -2.98 -0.62 3.88
CA MET A 80 -2.31 -1.77 4.46
C MET A 80 -3.25 -2.53 5.37
N LYS A 81 -3.43 -3.83 5.12
CA LYS A 81 -4.28 -4.70 5.94
C LYS A 81 -3.55 -5.97 6.33
N ALA A 82 -3.22 -6.10 7.61
CA ALA A 82 -2.64 -7.35 8.12
C ALA A 82 -3.61 -8.54 8.06
N SER A 83 -4.92 -8.29 7.89
CA SER A 83 -5.91 -9.32 7.61
C SER A 83 -5.68 -9.95 6.24
N SER A 84 -5.85 -11.27 6.13
CA SER A 84 -5.77 -12.00 4.86
C SER A 84 -6.97 -11.78 3.95
N ARG A 85 -8.09 -11.27 4.49
CA ARG A 85 -9.30 -10.92 3.75
C ARG A 85 -9.54 -9.43 3.87
N VAL A 86 -9.72 -8.76 2.74
CA VAL A 86 -10.08 -7.34 2.67
C VAL A 86 -11.49 -7.21 2.11
N THR A 87 -12.23 -6.25 2.62
CA THR A 87 -13.61 -5.94 2.23
C THR A 87 -13.74 -4.52 1.71
N LEU A 88 -14.85 -4.20 1.05
CA LEU A 88 -15.11 -2.83 0.56
C LEU A 88 -15.20 -1.79 1.70
N SER A 89 -15.62 -2.20 2.90
CA SER A 89 -15.59 -1.32 4.07
C SER A 89 -14.18 -0.93 4.49
N ASP A 90 -13.19 -1.78 4.23
CA ASP A 90 -11.80 -1.55 4.61
C ASP A 90 -11.11 -0.52 3.72
N VAL A 91 -11.68 -0.22 2.55
CA VAL A 91 -11.08 0.66 1.52
C VAL A 91 -11.86 1.95 1.29
N ARG A 92 -12.76 2.32 2.22
CA ARG A 92 -13.51 3.59 2.14
C ARG A 92 -12.60 4.81 2.09
N GLY A 93 -11.47 4.73 2.80
CA GLY A 93 -10.40 5.73 2.76
C GLY A 93 -9.87 5.95 1.34
N LEU A 94 -9.49 4.86 0.66
CA LEU A 94 -9.07 4.88 -0.74
C LEU A 94 -10.13 5.47 -1.66
N LEU A 95 -11.39 5.07 -1.51
CA LEU A 95 -12.49 5.62 -2.32
C LEU A 95 -12.63 7.15 -2.12
N SER A 96 -12.52 7.61 -0.88
CA SER A 96 -12.52 9.04 -0.57
C SER A 96 -11.31 9.76 -1.17
N PHE A 97 -10.14 9.11 -1.19
CA PHE A 97 -8.93 9.66 -1.77
C PHE A 97 -9.05 9.82 -3.28
N ILE A 98 -9.48 8.76 -3.98
CA ILE A 98 -9.69 8.76 -5.44
C ILE A 98 -10.62 9.91 -5.83
N ASN A 99 -11.73 10.09 -5.10
CA ASN A 99 -12.67 11.18 -5.35
C ASN A 99 -12.08 12.57 -5.06
N SER A 100 -11.20 12.69 -4.06
CA SER A 100 -10.57 13.97 -3.69
C SER A 100 -9.48 14.41 -4.67
N TYR A 101 -8.87 13.45 -5.37
CA TYR A 101 -7.78 13.67 -6.32
C TYR A 101 -8.11 13.10 -7.70
N GLU A 102 -9.37 13.26 -8.14
CA GLU A 102 -9.82 12.83 -9.45
C GLU A 102 -8.91 13.40 -10.56
N GLY A 103 -8.53 12.55 -11.52
CA GLY A 103 -7.58 12.91 -12.58
C GLY A 103 -6.10 12.92 -12.17
N LYS A 104 -5.78 12.69 -10.89
CA LYS A 104 -4.41 12.48 -10.39
C LYS A 104 -4.17 11.07 -9.85
N THR A 105 -5.21 10.26 -9.71
CA THR A 105 -5.09 8.87 -9.23
C THR A 105 -5.45 7.90 -10.35
N GLU A 106 -4.42 7.33 -10.98
CA GLU A 106 -4.56 6.30 -12.02
C GLU A 106 -4.38 4.88 -11.47
N GLN A 107 -3.77 4.74 -10.30
CA GLN A 107 -3.48 3.46 -9.65
C GLN A 107 -3.75 3.55 -8.16
N VAL A 108 -4.18 2.45 -7.57
CA VAL A 108 -4.37 2.29 -6.13
C VAL A 108 -3.90 0.90 -5.71
N PHE A 109 -3.43 0.77 -4.48
CA PHE A 109 -3.00 -0.53 -3.96
C PHE A 109 -3.61 -0.83 -2.60
N VAL A 110 -3.99 -2.09 -2.41
CA VAL A 110 -4.28 -2.64 -1.10
C VAL A 110 -3.27 -3.74 -0.82
N VAL A 111 -2.43 -3.55 0.18
CA VAL A 111 -1.40 -4.52 0.56
C VAL A 111 -1.91 -5.36 1.72
N THR A 112 -1.85 -6.69 1.58
CA THR A 112 -2.37 -7.64 2.58
C THR A 112 -1.32 -8.64 3.06
N ASN A 113 -1.52 -9.22 4.25
CA ASN A 113 -0.81 -10.44 4.67
C ASN A 113 -1.46 -11.74 4.11
N GLY A 114 -2.41 -11.60 3.17
CA GLY A 114 -2.97 -12.70 2.38
C GLY A 114 -1.90 -13.44 1.56
N ARG A 115 -2.30 -14.55 0.95
CA ARG A 115 -1.40 -15.41 0.16
C ARG A 115 -1.60 -15.30 -1.34
N VAL A 116 -2.71 -14.73 -1.77
CA VAL A 116 -3.14 -14.70 -3.17
C VAL A 116 -3.58 -13.27 -3.50
N SER A 117 -3.29 -12.82 -4.72
CA SER A 117 -3.80 -11.54 -5.21
C SER A 117 -5.29 -11.66 -5.52
N GLU A 118 -6.05 -10.67 -5.09
CA GLU A 118 -7.49 -10.60 -5.29
C GLU A 118 -7.85 -9.24 -5.91
N LYS A 119 -9.08 -9.09 -6.38
CA LYS A 119 -9.64 -7.80 -6.80
C LYS A 119 -10.88 -7.52 -5.98
N LEU A 120 -10.89 -6.39 -5.26
CA LEU A 120 -12.09 -5.89 -4.58
C LEU A 120 -13.07 -5.27 -5.57
N SER A 121 -12.53 -4.65 -6.62
CA SER A 121 -13.23 -4.12 -7.78
C SER A 121 -12.25 -4.06 -8.96
N ASP A 122 -12.72 -3.69 -10.15
CA ASP A 122 -11.86 -3.55 -11.34
C ASP A 122 -10.70 -2.57 -11.15
N MET A 123 -10.86 -1.58 -10.26
CA MET A 123 -9.86 -0.56 -9.98
C MET A 123 -9.00 -0.86 -8.75
N ILE A 124 -9.41 -1.75 -7.84
CA ILE A 124 -8.76 -1.96 -6.54
C ILE A 124 -8.14 -3.36 -6.47
N PRO A 125 -6.87 -3.52 -6.89
CA PRO A 125 -6.12 -4.74 -6.68
C PRO A 125 -5.74 -4.89 -5.21
N VAL A 126 -5.88 -6.12 -4.71
CA VAL A 126 -5.40 -6.55 -3.40
C VAL A 126 -4.20 -7.45 -3.63
N ILE A 127 -3.05 -7.06 -3.11
CA ILE A 127 -1.77 -7.74 -3.34
C ILE A 127 -1.17 -8.21 -2.01
N PRO A 128 -0.73 -9.46 -1.91
CA PRO A 128 0.13 -9.91 -0.83
C PRO A 128 1.40 -9.05 -0.75
N TRP A 129 1.79 -8.62 0.46
CA TRP A 129 3.04 -7.88 0.67
C TRP A 129 4.30 -8.65 0.26
N LYS A 130 4.20 -9.98 0.11
CA LYS A 130 5.26 -10.85 -0.42
C LYS A 130 5.53 -10.66 -1.91
N TYR A 131 4.66 -9.92 -2.59
CA TYR A 131 4.80 -9.50 -3.98
C TYR A 131 5.15 -8.01 -4.07
N LEU A 132 5.68 -7.42 -2.99
CA LEU A 132 6.38 -6.13 -3.01
C LEU A 132 7.88 -6.40 -3.02
#